data_AF-A0A2V9B507-F1
#
_entry.id   AF-A0A2V9B507-F1
#
_cell.length_a   1.000
_cell.length_b   1.000
_cell.length_c   1.000
_cell.angle_alpha   90.00
_cell.angle_beta   90.00
_cell.angle_gamma   90.00
#
_symmetry.space_group_name_H-M   'P 1'
#
loop_
_entity.id
_entity.type
_entity.pdbx_description
1 polymer ?
#
loop_
_entity_poly.entity_id
_entity_poly.type
_entity_poly.pdbx_seq_one_letter_code
_entity_poly.pdbx_strand_id
1 'polypeptide(L)'
;MNRQKYFVCFLTAFVLSAVAIAYPTKKASAHDDYSQFIAESSLLAGLAPGAVFPFIDTTPHKIAQAHIAITDSTSDCHAGAAGPDNIKVLVGQAGVALVSVMDKTTNTGISTTPGQCVFHVTINAGQAAVPATVTDIVVLNGGPAVLTGINTVTASATVRVDDSDSVSQHHGQGVSESAGR
;
A
#
# COMPACT_ATOMS: atom_id res chain seq x y z
N MET A 1 -28.24 -49.01 47.33
CA MET A 1 -28.98 -48.13 46.40
C MET A 1 -28.19 -46.83 46.21
N ASN A 2 -27.26 -46.75 45.25
CA ASN A 2 -26.58 -45.48 44.90
C ASN A 2 -25.72 -45.55 43.62
N ARG A 3 -25.25 -46.73 43.20
CA ARG A 3 -24.37 -46.89 42.01
C ARG A 3 -25.03 -46.49 40.68
N GLN A 4 -26.35 -46.65 40.58
CA GLN A 4 -27.13 -46.40 39.37
C GLN A 4 -27.35 -44.90 39.09
N LYS A 5 -27.39 -44.06 40.14
CA LYS A 5 -27.56 -42.60 40.02
C LYS A 5 -26.27 -41.93 39.51
N TYR A 6 -25.11 -42.38 39.97
CA TYR A 6 -23.82 -41.86 39.51
C TYR A 6 -23.54 -42.21 38.05
N PHE A 7 -23.95 -43.41 37.59
CA PHE A 7 -23.73 -43.84 36.21
C PHE A 7 -24.55 -43.01 35.21
N VAL A 8 -25.80 -42.67 35.57
CA VAL A 8 -26.67 -41.84 34.74
C VAL A 8 -26.15 -40.40 34.66
N CYS A 9 -25.70 -39.82 35.78
CA CYS A 9 -25.10 -38.48 35.79
C CYS A 9 -23.81 -38.40 34.94
N PHE A 10 -22.97 -39.43 34.99
CA PHE A 10 -21.74 -39.48 34.19
C PHE A 10 -22.04 -39.56 32.69
N LEU A 11 -23.02 -40.39 32.29
CA LEU A 11 -23.42 -40.49 30.89
C LEU A 11 -24.00 -39.18 30.34
N THR A 12 -24.83 -38.47 31.12
CA THR A 12 -25.38 -37.17 30.69
C THR A 12 -24.32 -36.09 30.55
N ALA A 13 -23.33 -36.05 31.46
CA ALA A 13 -22.22 -35.10 31.37
C ALA A 13 -21.31 -35.39 30.17
N PHE A 14 -21.11 -36.67 29.84
CA PHE A 14 -20.30 -37.08 28.70
C PHE A 14 -20.95 -36.73 27.36
N VAL A 15 -22.26 -36.95 27.23
CA VAL A 15 -23.01 -36.62 26.00
C VAL A 15 -23.07 -35.10 25.78
N LEU A 16 -23.26 -34.31 26.84
CA LEU A 16 -23.23 -32.84 26.74
C LEU A 16 -21.83 -32.30 26.39
N SER A 17 -20.77 -32.95 26.88
CA SER A 17 -19.39 -32.60 26.51
C SER A 17 -19.08 -32.93 25.05
N ALA A 18 -19.63 -34.03 24.52
CA ALA A 18 -19.43 -34.43 23.13
C ALA A 18 -20.14 -33.51 22.12
N VAL A 19 -21.31 -32.96 22.47
CA VAL A 19 -22.06 -32.04 21.60
C VAL A 19 -21.37 -30.67 21.46
N ALA A 20 -20.60 -30.23 22.46
CA ALA A 20 -19.87 -28.96 22.40
C ALA A 20 -18.69 -28.99 21.39
N ILE A 21 -18.17 -30.17 21.05
CA ILE A 21 -17.01 -30.34 20.15
C ILE A 21 -17.45 -30.39 18.67
N ALA A 22 -18.75 -30.60 18.42
CA ALA A 22 -19.30 -30.73 17.06
C ALA A 22 -19.82 -29.40 16.48
N TYR A 23 -19.67 -28.27 17.18
CA TYR A 23 -19.94 -26.98 16.57
C TYR A 23 -18.74 -26.59 15.69
N PRO A 24 -18.91 -26.46 14.37
CA PRO A 24 -17.89 -25.84 13.56
C PRO A 24 -17.75 -24.42 14.10
N THR A 25 -16.64 -24.16 14.80
CA THR A 25 -16.18 -22.80 15.01
C THR A 25 -16.07 -22.23 13.62
N LYS A 26 -17.01 -21.37 13.21
CA LYS A 26 -16.83 -20.50 12.06
C LYS A 26 -15.48 -19.85 12.29
N LYS A 27 -14.46 -20.29 11.56
CA LYS A 27 -13.21 -19.56 11.53
C LYS A 27 -13.62 -18.17 11.07
N ALA A 28 -13.45 -17.19 11.95
CA ALA A 28 -13.39 -15.82 11.51
C ALA A 28 -12.26 -15.80 10.49
N SER A 29 -12.62 -15.82 9.21
CA SER A 29 -11.69 -15.45 8.16
C SER A 29 -11.39 -14.00 8.47
N ALA A 30 -10.23 -13.74 9.07
CA ALA A 30 -9.62 -12.44 8.89
C ALA A 30 -9.45 -12.32 7.37
N HIS A 31 -10.28 -11.49 6.75
CA HIS A 31 -9.97 -11.00 5.42
C HIS A 31 -8.81 -10.04 5.66
N ASP A 32 -7.60 -10.60 5.69
CA ASP A 32 -6.41 -9.79 5.69
C ASP A 32 -6.38 -9.15 4.31
N ASP A 33 -6.74 -7.87 4.22
CA ASP A 33 -6.46 -7.04 3.05
C ASP A 33 -4.96 -7.15 2.80
N TYR A 34 -4.54 -7.99 1.86
CA TYR A 34 -3.12 -8.23 1.60
C TYR A 34 -2.49 -6.88 1.22
N SER A 35 -1.54 -6.43 2.03
CA SER A 35 -0.80 -5.21 1.76
C SER A 35 0.66 -5.54 1.45
N GLN A 36 1.17 -5.01 0.34
CA GLN A 36 2.57 -5.09 -0.02
C GLN A 36 3.27 -3.77 0.29
N PHE A 37 4.52 -3.86 0.75
CA PHE A 37 5.41 -2.70 0.85
C PHE A 37 6.34 -2.64 -0.35
N ILE A 38 6.42 -1.46 -0.98
CA ILE A 38 7.35 -1.16 -2.08
C ILE A 38 8.26 -0.03 -1.62
N ALA A 39 9.56 -0.12 -1.91
CA ALA A 39 10.50 0.96 -1.68
C ALA A 39 11.43 1.12 -2.87
N GLU A 40 11.57 2.35 -3.34
CA GLU A 40 12.30 2.69 -4.56
C GLU A 40 13.19 3.91 -4.32
N SER A 41 14.32 3.98 -5.01
CA SER A 41 15.20 5.16 -4.98
C SER A 41 15.86 5.38 -6.34
N SER A 42 15.96 6.63 -6.78
CA SER A 42 16.59 6.97 -8.05
C SER A 42 17.30 8.31 -8.00
N LEU A 43 18.36 8.44 -8.80
CA LEU A 43 18.96 9.71 -9.16
C LEU A 43 18.26 10.24 -10.42
N LEU A 44 17.71 11.45 -10.36
CA LEU A 44 16.90 12.03 -11.43
C LEU A 44 17.74 12.76 -12.50
N ALA A 45 19.03 12.48 -12.58
CA ALA A 45 19.95 13.16 -13.49
C ALA A 45 19.54 12.94 -14.96
N GLY A 46 19.57 14.01 -15.76
CA GLY A 46 19.28 13.94 -17.19
C GLY A 46 17.79 14.04 -17.55
N LEU A 47 16.88 14.15 -16.56
CA LEU A 47 15.46 14.35 -16.83
C LEU A 47 15.24 15.72 -17.49
N ALA A 48 14.81 15.72 -18.75
CA ALA A 48 14.63 16.94 -19.54
C ALA A 48 13.46 17.81 -19.02
N PRO A 49 13.42 19.12 -19.33
CA PRO A 49 12.29 19.98 -18.99
C PRO A 49 10.96 19.40 -19.45
N GLY A 50 9.98 19.30 -18.55
CA GLY A 50 8.66 18.72 -18.83
C GLY A 50 8.62 17.20 -18.92
N ALA A 51 9.75 16.50 -18.80
CA ALA A 51 9.77 15.04 -18.84
C ALA A 51 9.26 14.43 -17.53
N VAL A 52 8.51 13.33 -17.67
CA VAL A 52 7.97 12.55 -16.57
C VAL A 52 8.79 11.27 -16.40
N PHE A 53 9.16 10.98 -15.17
CA PHE A 53 9.80 9.74 -14.75
C PHE A 53 8.78 8.88 -14.00
N PRO A 54 8.34 7.74 -14.56
CA PRO A 54 7.45 6.81 -13.86
C PRO A 54 8.23 6.19 -12.70
N PHE A 55 7.76 6.38 -11.47
CA PHE A 55 8.52 5.99 -10.30
C PHE A 55 7.93 4.80 -9.57
N ILE A 56 6.64 4.87 -9.23
CA ILE A 56 5.89 3.72 -8.73
C ILE A 56 4.66 3.58 -9.63
N ASP A 57 4.51 2.42 -10.27
CA ASP A 57 3.31 1.99 -10.99
C ASP A 57 2.90 0.65 -10.38
N THR A 58 1.74 0.62 -9.76
CA THR A 58 1.22 -0.57 -9.09
C THR A 58 0.04 -1.17 -9.82
N THR A 59 -0.31 -0.70 -11.02
CA THR A 59 -1.48 -1.16 -11.76
C THR A 59 -1.50 -2.69 -11.85
N PRO A 60 -2.61 -3.37 -11.45
CA PRO A 60 -3.94 -2.83 -11.10
C PRO A 60 -4.15 -2.52 -9.60
N HIS A 61 -3.15 -2.73 -8.76
CA HIS A 61 -3.22 -2.55 -7.31
C HIS A 61 -3.22 -1.08 -6.88
N LYS A 62 -3.86 -0.79 -5.76
CA LYS A 62 -4.02 0.59 -5.25
C LYS A 62 -2.99 0.93 -4.20
N ILE A 63 -2.37 2.09 -4.32
CA ILE A 63 -1.53 2.68 -3.28
C ILE A 63 -2.45 3.27 -2.20
N ALA A 64 -2.35 2.76 -0.97
CA ALA A 64 -3.08 3.30 0.18
C ALA A 64 -2.34 4.49 0.81
N GLN A 65 -1.03 4.35 0.94
CA GLN A 65 -0.15 5.34 1.54
C GLN A 65 1.20 5.31 0.83
N ALA A 66 1.83 6.48 0.68
CA ALA A 66 3.22 6.58 0.31
C ALA A 66 3.93 7.70 1.07
N HIS A 67 5.21 7.50 1.35
CA HIS A 67 6.11 8.52 1.86
C HIS A 67 7.27 8.69 0.89
N ILE A 68 7.50 9.93 0.45
CA ILE A 68 8.50 10.28 -0.56
C ILE A 68 9.44 11.32 0.03
N ALA A 69 10.73 11.12 -0.13
CA ALA A 69 11.76 12.12 0.13
C ALA A 69 12.42 12.52 -1.20
N ILE A 70 12.50 13.82 -1.47
CA ILE A 70 13.16 14.37 -2.66
C ILE A 70 14.25 15.31 -2.21
N THR A 71 15.41 15.26 -2.86
CA THR A 71 16.44 16.27 -2.68
C THR A 71 16.47 17.26 -3.84
N ASP A 72 16.66 18.54 -3.52
CA ASP A 72 16.80 19.59 -4.52
C ASP A 72 17.77 20.70 -4.06
N SER A 73 18.37 21.39 -5.03
CA SER A 73 19.24 22.56 -4.81
C SER A 73 18.44 23.84 -4.65
N THR A 74 17.67 23.92 -3.59
CA THR A 74 17.12 25.19 -3.13
C THR A 74 18.05 25.78 -2.06
N SER A 75 18.22 27.09 -2.11
CA SER A 75 18.96 27.85 -1.10
C SER A 75 18.17 28.06 0.19
N ASP A 76 16.86 27.76 0.17
CA ASP A 76 15.95 28.05 1.29
C ASP A 76 15.46 26.77 1.99
N CYS A 77 16.33 26.23 2.86
CA CYS A 77 16.09 25.01 3.63
C CYS A 77 15.54 25.31 5.03
N HIS A 78 14.30 25.77 5.14
CA HIS A 78 13.62 25.84 6.43
C HIS A 78 12.18 25.35 6.35
N ALA A 79 11.64 24.90 7.49
CA ALA A 79 10.31 24.32 7.56
C ALA A 79 9.24 25.30 7.06
N GLY A 80 8.41 24.85 6.11
CA GLY A 80 7.34 25.67 5.54
C GLY A 80 7.77 26.65 4.45
N ALA A 81 9.05 26.65 4.05
CA ALA A 81 9.51 27.33 2.83
C ALA A 81 8.88 26.67 1.59
N ALA A 82 8.89 27.39 0.46
CA ALA A 82 8.29 26.87 -0.77
C ALA A 82 8.91 25.52 -1.19
N GLY A 83 8.09 24.68 -1.83
CA GLY A 83 8.59 23.50 -2.53
C GLY A 83 9.55 23.89 -3.65
N PRO A 84 10.34 22.94 -4.19
CA PRO A 84 11.24 23.20 -5.29
C PRO A 84 10.43 23.50 -6.57
N ASP A 85 10.87 24.49 -7.34
CA ASP A 85 10.17 24.90 -8.57
C ASP A 85 10.37 23.89 -9.72
N ASN A 86 11.48 23.15 -9.67
CA ASN A 86 11.96 22.27 -10.72
C ASN A 86 11.51 20.82 -10.59
N ILE A 87 11.09 20.36 -9.39
CA ILE A 87 10.62 18.98 -9.20
C ILE A 87 9.19 18.99 -8.67
N LYS A 88 8.33 18.20 -9.31
CA LYS A 88 6.97 17.94 -8.85
C LYS A 88 6.75 16.44 -8.70
N VAL A 89 6.12 16.04 -7.62
CA VAL A 89 5.52 14.71 -7.48
C VAL A 89 4.08 14.80 -7.94
N LEU A 90 3.72 14.00 -8.92
CA LEU A 90 2.34 13.84 -9.36
C LEU A 90 1.82 12.46 -8.95
N VAL A 91 0.58 12.43 -8.49
CA VAL A 91 -0.07 11.19 -8.04
C VAL A 91 -1.44 11.04 -8.68
N GLY A 92 -1.85 9.81 -8.92
CA GLY A 92 -3.20 9.53 -9.39
C GLY A 92 -3.31 8.13 -9.96
N GLN A 93 -4.27 7.96 -10.87
CA GLN A 93 -4.51 6.71 -11.55
C GLN A 93 -3.81 6.72 -12.92
N ALA A 94 -3.25 5.57 -13.31
CA ALA A 94 -2.68 5.35 -14.63
C ALA A 94 -3.61 5.80 -15.76
N GLY A 95 -3.05 6.56 -16.70
CA GLY A 95 -3.78 7.07 -17.87
C GLY A 95 -4.82 8.16 -17.59
N VAL A 96 -4.90 8.68 -16.36
CA VAL A 96 -5.82 9.76 -15.95
C VAL A 96 -5.02 11.03 -15.61
N ALA A 97 -5.71 12.12 -15.28
CA ALA A 97 -5.11 13.30 -14.71
C ALA A 97 -4.42 13.00 -13.38
N LEU A 98 -3.16 13.43 -13.25
CA LEU A 98 -2.37 13.34 -12.03
C LEU A 98 -2.37 14.71 -11.32
N VAL A 99 -2.36 14.69 -9.99
CA VAL A 99 -2.34 15.92 -9.17
C VAL A 99 -0.96 16.12 -8.55
N SER A 100 -0.50 17.37 -8.53
CA SER A 100 0.73 17.73 -7.81
C SER A 100 0.48 17.70 -6.31
N VAL A 101 1.33 17.01 -5.57
CA VAL A 101 1.23 16.87 -4.10
C VAL A 101 2.37 17.54 -3.34
N MET A 102 3.28 18.18 -4.06
CA MET A 102 4.31 19.02 -3.46
C MET A 102 3.77 20.43 -3.23
N ASP A 103 3.98 20.94 -2.03
CA ASP A 103 3.70 22.31 -1.64
C ASP A 103 4.69 22.78 -0.56
N LYS A 104 4.48 23.96 0.02
CA LYS A 104 5.36 24.50 1.08
C LYS A 104 5.44 23.61 2.33
N THR A 105 4.40 22.83 2.61
CA THR A 105 4.35 21.96 3.79
C THR A 105 5.26 20.74 3.64
N THR A 106 5.67 20.42 2.40
CA THR A 106 6.59 19.31 2.15
C THR A 106 8.04 19.68 2.44
N ASN A 107 8.37 20.96 2.60
CA ASN A 107 9.70 21.38 3.07
C ASN A 107 9.77 21.23 4.59
N THR A 108 10.49 20.22 5.07
CA THR A 108 10.68 19.98 6.51
C THR A 108 11.88 20.74 7.08
N GLY A 109 12.64 21.46 6.24
CA GLY A 109 13.87 22.14 6.64
C GLY A 109 15.03 21.20 6.96
N ILE A 110 14.95 19.93 6.55
CA ILE A 110 16.01 18.95 6.78
C ILE A 110 17.03 19.04 5.64
N SER A 111 18.30 19.20 6.00
CA SER A 111 19.44 19.12 5.08
C SER A 111 20.65 18.51 5.79
N THR A 112 21.33 17.59 5.13
CA THR A 112 22.64 17.08 5.54
C THR A 112 23.78 17.63 4.68
N THR A 113 23.45 18.41 3.64
CA THR A 113 24.38 18.85 2.60
C THR A 113 24.14 20.34 2.32
N PRO A 114 25.14 21.23 2.52
CA PRO A 114 24.98 22.65 2.23
C PRO A 114 24.47 22.90 0.80
N GLY A 115 23.41 23.71 0.67
CA GLY A 115 22.81 24.03 -0.63
C GLY A 115 21.89 22.95 -1.22
N GLN A 116 21.52 21.94 -0.43
CA GLN A 116 20.51 20.94 -0.79
C GLN A 116 19.46 20.86 0.32
N CYS A 117 18.17 20.80 0.00
CA CYS A 117 17.11 20.53 0.97
C CYS A 117 16.43 19.19 0.68
N VAL A 118 15.88 18.57 1.73
CA VAL A 118 15.04 17.37 1.62
C VAL A 118 13.57 17.75 1.79
N PHE A 119 12.75 17.33 0.84
CA PHE A 119 11.30 17.52 0.83
C PHE A 119 10.60 16.20 1.09
N HIS A 120 9.77 16.17 2.12
CA HIS A 120 8.99 15.01 2.50
C HIS A 120 7.54 15.17 2.07
N VAL A 121 7.07 14.26 1.22
CA VAL A 121 5.68 14.18 0.79
C VAL A 121 5.06 12.94 1.42
N THR A 122 3.96 13.14 2.15
CA THR A 122 3.12 12.04 2.61
C THR A 122 1.83 12.01 1.81
N ILE A 123 1.59 10.90 1.13
CA ILE A 123 0.41 10.66 0.31
C ILE A 123 -0.46 9.67 1.07
N ASN A 124 -1.71 10.05 1.29
CA ASN A 124 -2.76 9.13 1.74
C ASN A 124 -3.88 9.19 0.71
N ALA A 125 -4.22 8.08 0.09
CA ALA A 125 -5.28 8.05 -0.93
C ALA A 125 -6.61 8.56 -0.35
N GLY A 126 -7.28 9.44 -1.09
CA GLY A 126 -8.55 10.05 -0.69
C GLY A 126 -8.45 11.13 0.39
N GLN A 127 -7.25 11.59 0.74
CA GLN A 127 -7.05 12.68 1.70
C GLN A 127 -6.57 13.96 1.00
N ALA A 128 -7.03 15.11 1.50
CA ALA A 128 -6.72 16.42 0.93
C ALA A 128 -7.01 16.46 -0.60
N ALA A 129 -6.02 16.83 -1.42
CA ALA A 129 -6.15 16.89 -2.88
C ALA A 129 -5.83 15.54 -3.58
N VAL A 130 -5.46 14.49 -2.83
CA VAL A 130 -5.07 13.20 -3.39
C VAL A 130 -6.32 12.40 -3.79
N PRO A 131 -6.39 11.86 -5.02
CA PRO A 131 -7.50 11.00 -5.45
C PRO A 131 -7.68 9.77 -4.55
N ALA A 132 -8.90 9.25 -4.48
CA ALA A 132 -9.20 8.01 -3.74
C ALA A 132 -8.59 6.76 -4.39
N THR A 133 -8.38 6.78 -5.70
CA THR A 133 -7.69 5.73 -6.45
C THR A 133 -6.34 6.27 -6.87
N VAL A 134 -5.28 5.67 -6.33
CA VAL A 134 -3.90 5.96 -6.71
C VAL A 134 -3.26 4.65 -7.14
N THR A 135 -2.68 4.62 -8.34
CA THR A 135 -1.87 3.51 -8.85
C THR A 135 -0.49 3.99 -9.27
N ASP A 136 -0.35 5.29 -9.51
CA ASP A 136 0.84 5.89 -10.12
C ASP A 136 1.36 7.02 -9.25
N ILE A 137 2.67 7.01 -9.05
CA ILE A 137 3.45 8.12 -8.54
C ILE A 137 4.53 8.39 -9.58
N VAL A 138 4.53 9.61 -10.11
CA VAL A 138 5.51 10.04 -11.11
C VAL A 138 6.23 11.28 -10.64
N VAL A 139 7.47 11.42 -11.11
CA VAL A 139 8.28 12.61 -10.88
C VAL A 139 8.37 13.41 -12.18
N LEU A 140 8.00 14.68 -12.13
CA LEU A 140 8.07 15.61 -13.25
C LEU A 140 9.19 16.62 -13.01
N ASN A 141 10.05 16.82 -14.01
CA ASN A 141 10.88 18.01 -14.07
C ASN A 141 10.02 19.19 -14.54
N GLY A 142 9.58 20.02 -13.59
CA GLY A 142 8.82 21.24 -13.85
C GLY A 142 9.69 22.45 -14.19
N GLY A 143 11.02 22.31 -14.11
CA GLY A 143 11.98 23.39 -14.31
C GLY A 143 12.35 23.60 -15.79
N PRO A 144 12.97 24.75 -16.11
CA PRO A 144 13.38 25.07 -17.48
C PRO A 144 14.67 24.36 -17.92
N ALA A 145 15.40 23.73 -17.00
CA ALA A 145 16.69 23.08 -17.25
C ALA A 145 16.62 21.58 -16.95
N VAL A 146 17.54 20.82 -17.55
CA VAL A 146 17.73 19.39 -17.26
C VAL A 146 18.16 19.22 -15.81
N LEU A 147 17.61 18.21 -15.12
CA LEU A 147 18.00 17.91 -13.74
C LEU A 147 19.45 17.41 -13.67
N THR A 148 20.15 17.80 -12.60
CA THR A 148 21.56 17.46 -12.38
C THR A 148 21.71 16.38 -11.31
N GLY A 149 22.91 15.84 -11.15
CA GLY A 149 23.22 14.72 -10.25
C GLY A 149 23.06 14.99 -8.74
N ILE A 150 22.37 16.06 -8.36
CA ILE A 150 22.04 16.42 -6.98
C ILE A 150 20.60 16.08 -6.62
N ASN A 151 19.75 15.81 -7.61
CA ASN A 151 18.33 15.53 -7.42
C ASN A 151 18.10 14.03 -7.26
N THR A 152 17.73 13.61 -6.06
CA THR A 152 17.32 12.23 -5.78
C THR A 152 15.84 12.17 -5.42
N VAL A 153 15.23 11.02 -5.68
CA VAL A 153 13.92 10.67 -5.14
C VAL A 153 14.02 9.33 -4.43
N THR A 154 13.38 9.20 -3.29
CA THR A 154 13.20 7.94 -2.57
C THR A 154 11.76 7.86 -2.14
N ALA A 155 11.09 6.75 -2.39
CA ALA A 155 9.74 6.52 -1.92
C ALA A 155 9.60 5.17 -1.25
N SER A 156 8.61 5.11 -0.37
CA SER A 156 8.05 3.88 0.14
C SER A 156 6.53 3.96 0.04
N ALA A 157 5.88 2.85 -0.29
CA ALA A 157 4.45 2.78 -0.49
C ALA A 157 3.86 1.49 0.09
N THR A 158 2.69 1.61 0.70
CA THR A 158 1.83 0.49 1.07
C THR A 158 0.76 0.33 0.01
N VAL A 159 0.76 -0.81 -0.65
CA VAL A 159 -0.10 -1.16 -1.78
C VAL A 159 -1.12 -2.20 -1.32
N ARG A 160 -2.39 -2.00 -1.64
CA ARG A 160 -3.47 -2.98 -1.43
C ARG A 160 -3.49 -3.94 -2.61
N VAL A 161 -3.17 -5.20 -2.34
CA VAL A 161 -3.22 -6.30 -3.29
C VAL A 161 -4.61 -6.90 -3.20
N ASP A 162 -5.49 -6.49 -4.10
CA ASP A 162 -6.80 -7.13 -4.22
C ASP A 162 -6.60 -8.56 -4.77
N ASP A 163 -7.06 -9.58 -4.06
CA ASP A 163 -7.08 -11.00 -4.47
C ASP A 163 -8.04 -11.22 -5.64
N SER A 164 -7.80 -10.62 -6.80
CA SER A 164 -8.61 -10.85 -8.00
C SER A 164 -8.24 -12.16 -8.73
N ASP A 165 -7.24 -12.90 -8.25
CA ASP A 165 -6.78 -14.15 -8.89
C ASP A 165 -7.14 -15.43 -8.12
N SER A 166 -7.88 -15.36 -7.01
CA SER A 166 -8.47 -16.57 -6.41
C SER A 166 -9.82 -16.91 -7.06
N VAL A 167 -9.77 -17.21 -8.38
CA VAL A 167 -10.84 -17.98 -9.01
C VAL A 167 -10.96 -19.28 -8.22
N SER A 168 -12.00 -19.32 -7.40
CA SER A 168 -12.37 -20.46 -6.60
C SER A 168 -12.67 -21.64 -7.53
N GLN A 169 -11.67 -22.48 -7.81
CA GLN A 169 -11.94 -23.86 -8.18
C GLN A 169 -12.38 -24.62 -6.92
N HIS A 170 -13.58 -24.29 -6.45
CA HIS A 170 -14.38 -25.24 -5.70
C HIS A 170 -14.81 -26.34 -6.69
N HIS A 171 -13.95 -27.33 -6.90
CA HIS A 171 -14.38 -28.63 -7.40
C HIS A 171 -15.13 -29.36 -6.29
N GLY A 172 -16.40 -28.98 -6.13
CA GLY A 172 -17.39 -29.85 -5.53
C GLY A 172 -17.90 -30.81 -6.59
N GLN A 173 -17.52 -32.09 -6.49
CA GLN A 173 -18.48 -33.20 -6.47
C GLN A 173 -17.75 -34.52 -6.30
N GLY A 174 -17.75 -35.01 -5.06
CA GLY A 174 -17.73 -36.45 -4.84
C GLY A 174 -19.09 -37.02 -5.23
N VAL A 175 -19.08 -37.99 -6.14
CA VAL A 175 -20.03 -39.11 -6.14
C VAL A 175 -19.19 -40.36 -6.44
N SER A 176 -19.01 -41.18 -5.42
CA SER A 176 -18.58 -42.57 -5.57
C SER A 176 -19.84 -43.42 -5.42
N GLU A 177 -20.23 -44.15 -6.47
CA GLU A 177 -21.10 -45.31 -6.32
C GLU A 177 -20.79 -46.35 -7.41
N SER A 178 -20.03 -47.36 -6.99
CA SER A 178 -20.20 -48.79 -7.27
C SER A 178 -21.12 -49.20 -8.44
N ALA A 179 -20.54 -49.83 -9.46
CA ALA A 179 -21.24 -50.82 -10.26
C ALA A 179 -20.31 -52.01 -10.57
N GLY A 180 -20.40 -53.03 -9.71
CA GLY A 180 -19.99 -54.39 -10.02
C GLY A 180 -21.23 -55.27 -10.15
N ARG A 181 -21.50 -55.76 -11.35
CA ARG A 181 -22.05 -57.10 -11.66
C ARG A 181 -21.98 -57.34 -13.16
#